data_AF-A0A1M4EE52-F1
#
_entry.id   AF-A0A1M4EE52-F1
#
_cell.length_a   1.000
_cell.length_b   1.000
_cell.length_c   1.000
_cell.angle_alpha   90.00
_cell.angle_beta   90.00
_cell.angle_gamma   90.00
#
_symmetry.space_group_name_H-M   'P 1'
#
loop_
_entity.id
_entity.type
_entity.pdbx_description
1 polymer ?
#
loop_
_entity_poly.entity_id
_entity_poly.type
_entity_poly.pdbx_seq_one_letter_code
_entity_poly.pdbx_strand_id
1 'polypeptide(L)'
;MLLTKFGHACVRVEKDGRRLVIDPGGLTEPQALDGADAVLVTHEHFDHFSEERLRRAAAANPGPRIWADSSSTTSCSTPETP
;
A
#
# COMPACT_ATOMS: atom_id res chain seq x y z
N MET A 1 -15.44 -13.20 0.04
CA MET A 1 -14.03 -12.83 0.28
C MET A 1 -13.21 -13.33 -0.89
N LEU A 2 -12.40 -12.46 -1.50
CA LEU A 2 -11.51 -12.76 -2.63
C LEU A 2 -10.08 -12.37 -2.24
N LEU A 3 -9.11 -13.23 -2.57
CA LEU A 3 -7.69 -13.00 -2.33
C LEU A 3 -6.96 -13.06 -3.67
N THR A 4 -6.24 -12.00 -4.03
CA THR A 4 -5.50 -11.92 -5.29
C THR A 4 -4.04 -11.59 -5.01
N LYS A 5 -3.12 -12.36 -5.59
CA LYS A 5 -1.67 -12.11 -5.52
C LYS A 5 -1.24 -11.26 -6.73
N PHE A 6 -0.50 -10.19 -6.47
CA PHE A 6 -0.03 -9.21 -7.47
C PHE A 6 1.51 -9.20 -7.55
N GLY A 7 2.12 -10.38 -7.55
CA GLY A 7 3.58 -10.53 -7.52
C GLY A 7 4.18 -10.51 -6.11
N HIS A 8 5.33 -11.18 -5.97
CA HIS A 8 6.12 -11.32 -4.74
C HIS A 8 5.27 -11.47 -3.46
N ALA A 9 5.26 -10.46 -2.59
CA ALA A 9 4.55 -10.41 -1.32
C ALA A 9 3.22 -9.64 -1.40
N CYS A 10 2.94 -9.00 -2.54
CA CYS A 10 1.76 -8.17 -2.65
C CYS A 10 0.49 -9.01 -2.81
N VAL A 11 -0.45 -8.79 -1.90
CA VAL A 11 -1.75 -9.45 -1.88
C VAL A 11 -2.84 -8.42 -1.65
N ARG A 12 -3.93 -8.52 -2.43
CA ARG A 12 -5.16 -7.78 -2.19
C ARG A 12 -6.23 -8.70 -1.62
N VAL A 13 -6.85 -8.28 -0.53
CA VAL A 13 -8.00 -8.92 0.09
C VAL A 13 -9.22 -8.06 -0.19
N GLU A 14 -10.24 -8.65 -0.81
CA GLU A 14 -11.53 -8.00 -1.06
C GLU A 14 -12.62 -8.69 -0.23
N LYS A 15 -13.30 -7.90 0.60
CA LYS A 15 -14.37 -8.38 1.49
C LYS A 15 -15.37 -7.26 1.77
N ASP A 16 -16.66 -7.56 1.63
CA ASP A 16 -17.77 -6.64 1.93
C ASP A 16 -17.63 -5.28 1.22
N GLY A 17 -17.20 -5.31 -0.05
CA GLY A 17 -16.98 -4.12 -0.88
C GLY A 17 -15.70 -3.33 -0.56
N ARG A 18 -14.89 -3.77 0.42
CA ARG A 18 -13.63 -3.13 0.82
C ARG A 18 -12.42 -3.87 0.28
N ARG A 19 -11.35 -3.14 0.00
CA ARG A 19 -10.07 -3.61 -0.55
C ARG A 19 -8.91 -3.23 0.37
N LEU A 20 -8.28 -4.25 0.94
CA LEU A 20 -7.01 -4.12 1.67
C LEU A 20 -5.87 -4.61 0.78
N VAL A 21 -4.85 -3.78 0.58
CA VAL A 21 -3.61 -4.16 -0.11
C VAL A 21 -2.51 -4.34 0.91
N ILE A 22 -1.77 -5.44 0.80
CA ILE A 22 -0.66 -5.79 1.69
C ILE A 22 0.63 -5.75 0.87
N ASP A 23 1.68 -5.14 1.41
CA ASP A 23 3.05 -5.11 0.90
C ASP A 23 3.20 -4.73 -0.60
N PRO A 24 2.74 -3.53 -1.01
CA PRO A 24 2.87 -3.07 -2.39
C PRO A 24 4.30 -2.56 -2.72
N GLY A 25 5.31 -3.42 -2.53
CA GLY A 25 6.71 -3.12 -2.81
C GLY A 25 7.06 -3.03 -4.29
N GLY A 26 8.33 -2.85 -4.60
CA GLY A 26 8.87 -2.64 -5.95
C GLY A 26 8.54 -3.75 -6.95
N LEU A 27 8.36 -4.99 -6.47
CA LEU A 27 8.05 -6.18 -7.29
C LEU A 27 6.54 -6.41 -7.51
N THR A 28 5.71 -5.44 -7.15
CA THR A 28 4.25 -5.51 -7.23
C THR A 28 3.74 -5.18 -8.63
N GLU A 29 2.65 -5.80 -9.06
CA GLU A 29 1.97 -5.44 -10.31
C GLU A 29 1.30 -4.05 -10.21
N PRO A 30 1.21 -3.26 -11.30
CA PRO A 30 0.73 -1.87 -11.24
C PRO A 30 -0.69 -1.69 -10.69
N GLN A 31 -1.59 -2.66 -10.94
CA GLN A 31 -3.02 -2.57 -10.61
C GLN A 31 -3.34 -2.94 -9.15
N ALA A 32 -2.34 -3.31 -8.35
CA ALA A 32 -2.56 -3.79 -6.99
C ALA A 32 -3.28 -2.76 -6.10
N LEU A 33 -2.92 -1.47 -6.26
CA LEU A 33 -3.42 -0.35 -5.45
C LEU A 33 -4.73 0.27 -5.95
N ASP A 34 -5.26 -0.21 -7.08
CA ASP A 34 -6.45 0.36 -7.71
C ASP A 34 -7.68 0.25 -6.79
N GLY A 35 -8.21 1.40 -6.39
CA GLY A 35 -9.38 1.48 -5.50
C GLY A 35 -9.16 0.83 -4.14
N ALA A 36 -7.92 0.83 -3.63
CA ALA A 36 -7.60 0.41 -2.28
C ALA A 36 -8.26 1.34 -1.25
N ASP A 37 -8.87 0.76 -0.21
CA ASP A 37 -9.41 1.49 0.95
C ASP A 37 -8.39 1.54 2.09
N ALA A 38 -7.50 0.56 2.14
CA ALA A 38 -6.42 0.50 3.11
C ALA A 38 -5.19 -0.18 2.50
N VAL A 39 -4.03 0.22 2.99
CA VAL A 39 -2.75 -0.40 2.68
C VAL A 39 -2.07 -0.79 3.98
N LEU A 40 -1.51 -1.99 4.04
CA LEU A 40 -0.68 -2.49 5.13
C LEU A 40 0.72 -2.79 4.60
N VAL A 41 1.72 -2.16 5.19
CA VAL A 41 3.14 -2.47 4.95
C VAL A 41 3.67 -3.18 6.19
N THR A 42 4.23 -4.38 5.98
CA THR A 42 4.74 -5.20 7.08
C THR A 42 6.10 -4.72 7.59
N HIS A 43 7.00 -4.33 6.68
CA HIS A 43 8.33 -3.82 7.02
C HIS A 43 8.98 -3.07 5.84
N GLU A 44 10.06 -2.35 6.12
CA GLU A 44 10.78 -1.53 5.16
C GLU A 44 11.86 -2.32 4.41
N HIS A 45 11.43 -3.04 3.38
CA HIS A 45 12.33 -3.65 2.40
C HIS A 45 11.76 -3.46 0.99
N PHE A 46 12.62 -3.35 -0.03
CA PHE A 46 12.21 -2.85 -1.36
C PHE A 46 11.15 -3.72 -2.06
N ASP A 47 11.01 -4.98 -1.71
CA ASP A 47 10.04 -5.94 -2.25
C ASP A 47 8.70 -5.94 -1.49
N HIS A 48 8.65 -5.35 -0.29
CA HIS A 48 7.44 -5.14 0.53
C HIS A 48 6.98 -3.67 0.57
N PHE A 49 7.90 -2.72 0.44
CA PHE A 49 7.66 -1.28 0.55
C PHE A 49 8.16 -0.52 -0.69
N SER A 50 7.35 0.43 -1.16
CA SER A 50 7.71 1.37 -2.21
C SER A 50 7.06 2.71 -1.94
N GLU A 51 7.85 3.65 -1.41
CA GLU A 51 7.39 5.01 -1.12
C GLU A 51 6.76 5.68 -2.35
N GLU A 52 7.38 5.51 -3.53
CA GLU A 52 6.88 6.05 -4.78
C GLU A 52 5.46 5.56 -5.10
N ARG A 53 5.21 4.24 -4.99
CA ARG A 53 3.89 3.66 -5.27
C ARG A 53 2.84 4.15 -4.28
N LEU A 54 3.20 4.21 -3.00
CA LEU A 54 2.30 4.70 -1.94
C LEU A 54 1.96 6.17 -2.13
N ARG A 55 2.94 7.03 -2.47
CA ARG A 55 2.70 8.45 -2.78
C ARG A 55 1.83 8.62 -4.02
N ARG A 56 2.07 7.85 -5.09
CA ARG A 56 1.22 7.86 -6.30
C ARG A 56 -0.21 7.43 -6.00
N ALA A 57 -0.40 6.38 -5.20
CA ALA A 57 -1.73 5.92 -4.80
C ALA A 57 -2.46 6.95 -3.94
N ALA A 58 -1.79 7.56 -2.96
CA ALA A 58 -2.35 8.62 -2.12
C ALA A 58 -2.71 9.88 -2.93
N ALA A 59 -1.92 10.21 -3.96
CA ALA A 59 -2.23 11.33 -4.86
C ALA A 59 -3.43 11.03 -5.78
N ALA A 60 -3.58 9.80 -6.27
CA ALA A 60 -4.67 9.40 -7.14
C ALA A 60 -6.00 9.22 -6.37
N ASN A 61 -5.93 8.79 -5.12
CA ASN A 61 -7.05 8.62 -4.22
C ASN A 61 -6.58 9.00 -2.81
N PRO A 62 -7.07 10.11 -2.21
CA PRO A 62 -6.73 10.48 -0.83
C PRO A 62 -7.49 9.65 0.23
N GLY A 63 -8.37 8.73 -0.17
CA GLY A 63 -9.15 7.88 0.72
C GLY A 63 -8.44 6.69 1.43
N PRO A 64 -7.32 6.11 0.94
CA PRO A 64 -6.75 4.93 1.56
C PRO A 64 -6.02 5.26 2.85
N ARG A 65 -6.33 4.50 3.90
CA ARG A 65 -5.57 4.53 5.15
C ARG A 65 -4.33 3.65 5.03
N ILE A 66 -3.16 4.24 5.22
CA ILE A 66 -1.89 3.50 5.20
C ILE A 66 -1.49 3.15 6.64
N TRP A 67 -1.24 1.87 6.87
CA TRP A 67 -0.71 1.32 8.12
C TRP A 67 0.66 0.73 7.83
N ALA A 68 1.65 1.07 8.65
CA ALA A 68 3.01 0.60 8.47
C ALA A 68 3.68 0.42 9.84
N ASP A 69 4.79 -0.32 9.87
CA ASP A 69 5.65 -0.34 11.04
C ASP A 69 6.29 1.05 11.28
N SER A 70 6.93 1.25 12.43
CA SER A 70 7.51 2.54 12.79
C SER A 70 8.61 3.03 11.83
N SER A 71 9.41 2.12 11.26
CA SER A 71 10.46 2.51 10.32
C SER A 71 9.84 3.00 9.01
N SER A 72 8.95 2.20 8.42
CA SER A 72 8.21 2.54 7.20
C SER A 72 7.37 3.82 7.35
N THR A 73 6.80 4.07 8.53
CA THR A 73 6.01 5.29 8.81
C THR A 73 6.86 6.55 8.69
N THR A 74 8.11 6.49 9.15
CA THR A 74 9.05 7.62 9.06
C THR A 74 9.30 7.98 7.60
N SER A 75 9.55 6.97 6.76
CA SER A 75 9.81 7.12 5.32
C SER A 75 8.59 7.60 4.53
N CYS A 76 7.37 7.28 4.99
CA CYS A 76 6.13 7.66 4.30
C CYS A 76 5.55 9.02 4.75
N SER A 77 6.10 9.64 5.79
CA SER A 77 5.60 10.93 6.28
C SER A 77 5.65 12.00 5.18
N THR A 78 4.53 12.68 4.95
CA THR A 78 4.52 13.93 4.19
C THR A 78 5.06 15.04 5.09
N PRO A 79 5.79 16.04 4.56
CA PRO A 79 6.04 17.25 5.32
C PRO A 79 4.69 17.80 5.79
N GLU A 80 4.53 18.02 7.10
CA GLU A 80 3.38 18.74 7.62
C GLU A 80 3.37 20.12 6.95
N THR A 81 2.29 20.43 6.25
CA THR A 81 2.08 21.80 5.75
C THR A 81 1.95 22.71 6.97
N PRO A 82 2.77 23.79 7.08
CA PRO A 82 2.73 24.70 8.22
C PRO A 82 1.41 25.45 8.34
#